data_AF-A0A259CT71-F1
#
_entry.id   AF-A0A259CT71-F1
#
_cell.length_a   1.000
_cell.length_b   1.000
_cell.length_c   1.000
_cell.angle_alpha   90.00
_cell.angle_beta   90.00
_cell.angle_gamma   90.00
#
_symmetry.space_group_name_H-M   'P 1'
#
loop_
_entity.id
_entity.type
_entity.pdbx_description
1 polymer ?
#
loop_
_entity_poly.entity_id
_entity_poly.type
_entity_poly.pdbx_seq_one_letter_code
_entity_poly.pdbx_strand_id
1 'polypeptide(L)'
;MDKWQSENWSVNFHPLRKVLNSLSVSEMGHLAESLLILEELRERVTSPSESVGGPIDVAIITKTEGLIWLKRKHFFDPELNVKYLNRVKMDYT
;
A
#
# COMPACT_ATOMS: atom_id res chain seq x y z
N MET A 1 -7.83 -28.04 15.50
CA MET A 1 -8.26 -26.65 15.31
C MET A 1 -9.53 -26.45 16.11
N ASP A 2 -9.59 -25.37 16.89
CA ASP A 2 -10.78 -25.08 17.69
C ASP A 2 -11.98 -24.83 16.78
N LYS A 3 -13.18 -25.24 17.20
CA LYS A 3 -14.43 -25.07 16.44
C LYS A 3 -14.60 -23.62 15.94
N TRP A 4 -14.34 -22.66 16.83
CA TRP A 4 -14.35 -21.23 16.53
C TRP A 4 -13.39 -20.83 15.40
N GLN A 5 -12.15 -21.37 15.38
CA GLN A 5 -11.19 -21.07 14.32
C GLN A 5 -11.72 -21.54 12.96
N SER A 6 -12.30 -22.75 12.90
CA SER A 6 -12.86 -23.29 11.67
C SER A 6 -14.04 -22.46 11.14
N GLU A 7 -14.93 -22.03 12.04
CA GLU A 7 -16.08 -21.19 11.72
C GLU A 7 -15.62 -19.82 11.22
N ASN A 8 -14.73 -19.15 11.96
CA ASN A 8 -14.19 -17.85 11.59
C ASN A 8 -13.49 -17.87 10.23
N TRP A 9 -12.70 -18.92 9.95
CA TRP A 9 -12.07 -19.10 8.65
C TRP A 9 -13.10 -19.24 7.54
N SER A 10 -14.13 -20.06 7.74
CA SER A 10 -15.18 -20.28 6.74
C SER A 10 -15.99 -19.01 6.43
N VAL A 11 -16.31 -18.23 7.46
CA VAL A 11 -17.20 -17.07 7.34
C VAL A 11 -16.46 -15.82 6.85
N ASN A 12 -15.23 -15.59 7.32
CA ASN A 12 -14.51 -14.34 7.05
C ASN A 12 -13.37 -14.52 6.04
N PHE A 13 -12.50 -15.50 6.26
CA PHE A 13 -11.27 -15.63 5.48
C PHE A 13 -11.50 -16.16 4.06
N HIS A 14 -12.32 -17.21 3.88
CA HIS A 14 -12.54 -17.80 2.56
C HIS A 14 -13.21 -16.82 1.56
N PRO A 15 -14.25 -16.06 1.94
CA PRO A 15 -14.82 -15.05 1.05
C PRO A 15 -13.83 -13.95 0.69
N LEU A 16 -13.07 -13.44 1.67
CA LEU A 16 -12.03 -12.44 1.42
C LEU A 16 -10.99 -12.95 0.42
N ARG A 17 -10.50 -14.18 0.62
CA ARG A 17 -9.54 -14.81 -0.29
C ARG A 17 -10.10 -14.96 -1.71
N LYS A 18 -11.39 -15.26 -1.84
CA LYS A 18 -12.05 -15.34 -3.16
C LYS A 18 -12.07 -13.99 -3.88
N VAL A 19 -12.34 -12.91 -3.16
CA VAL A 19 -12.27 -11.55 -3.70
C VAL A 19 -10.83 -11.21 -4.11
N LEU A 20 -9.85 -11.43 -3.22
CA LEU A 20 -8.44 -11.18 -3.52
C LEU A 20 -7.96 -11.91 -4.78
N ASN A 21 -8.36 -13.17 -4.96
CA ASN A 21 -7.99 -13.96 -6.14
C ASN A 21 -8.62 -13.45 -7.45
N SER A 22 -9.67 -12.61 -7.38
CA SER A 22 -10.31 -12.01 -8.56
C SER A 22 -9.72 -10.67 -8.95
N LEU A 23 -8.91 -10.06 -8.08
CA LEU A 23 -8.28 -8.76 -8.31
C LEU A 23 -7.00 -8.91 -9.13
N SER A 24 -6.76 -7.96 -10.03
CA SER A 24 -5.44 -7.75 -10.62
C SER A 24 -4.41 -7.34 -9.57
N VAL A 25 -3.13 -7.47 -9.91
CA VAL A 25 -2.01 -7.10 -9.04
C VAL A 25 -2.08 -5.62 -8.62
N SER A 26 -2.50 -4.73 -9.53
CA SER A 26 -2.70 -3.31 -9.23
C SER A 26 -3.86 -3.08 -8.26
N GLU A 27 -5.00 -3.71 -8.50
CA GLU A 27 -6.19 -3.58 -7.64
C GLU A 27 -5.94 -4.10 -6.22
N MET A 28 -5.16 -5.18 -6.08
CA MET A 28 -4.72 -5.64 -4.76
C MET A 28 -3.88 -4.58 -4.02
N GLY A 29 -3.01 -3.87 -4.75
CA GLY A 29 -2.22 -2.77 -4.17
C GLY A 29 -3.10 -1.61 -3.71
N HIS A 30 -4.10 -1.21 -4.49
CA HIS A 30 -5.07 -0.18 -4.11
C HIS A 30 -5.96 -0.59 -2.93
N LEU A 31 -6.34 -1.87 -2.86
CA LEU A 31 -7.07 -2.40 -1.69
C LEU A 31 -6.21 -2.31 -0.42
N ALA A 32 -4.94 -2.70 -0.50
CA ALA A 32 -4.02 -2.62 0.64
C ALA A 32 -3.85 -1.16 1.12
N GLU A 33 -3.72 -0.21 0.20
CA GLU A 33 -3.70 1.23 0.51
C GLU A 33 -4.97 1.66 1.25
N SER A 34 -6.15 1.28 0.71
CA SER A 34 -7.44 1.66 1.28
C SER A 34 -7.62 1.15 2.70
N LEU A 35 -7.18 -0.08 3.00
CA LEU A 35 -7.22 -0.65 4.35
C LEU A 35 -6.35 0.14 5.32
N LEU A 36 -5.17 0.59 4.90
CA LEU A 36 -4.28 1.38 5.74
C LEU A 36 -4.83 2.78 6.00
N ILE A 37 -5.50 3.38 5.00
CA ILE A 37 -6.23 4.66 5.17
C ILE A 37 -7.37 4.50 6.19
N LEU A 38 -8.11 3.39 6.12
CA LEU A 38 -9.18 3.10 7.09
C LEU A 38 -8.61 2.92 8.50
N GLU A 39 -7.45 2.28 8.62
CA GLU A 39 -6.76 2.11 9.90
C GLU A 39 -6.26 3.45 10.45
N GLU A 40 -5.64 4.31 9.63
CA GLU A 40 -5.26 5.67 10.01
C GLU A 40 -6.48 6.47 10.50
N LEU A 41 -7.59 6.40 9.77
CA LEU A 41 -8.84 7.05 10.16
C LEU A 41 -9.36 6.52 11.50
N ARG A 42 -9.34 5.20 11.68
CA ARG A 42 -9.75 4.56 12.94
C ARG A 42 -8.90 5.09 14.08
N GLU A 43 -7.57 5.02 13.96
CA GLU A 43 -6.62 5.49 14.98
C GLU A 43 -6.86 6.96 15.34
N ARG A 44 -7.01 7.84 14.35
CA ARG A 44 -7.33 9.27 14.59
C ARG A 44 -8.60 9.50 15.37
N VAL A 45 -9.62 8.66 15.16
CA VAL A 45 -10.93 8.80 15.82
C VAL A 45 -10.96 8.10 17.18
N THR A 46 -10.23 7.00 17.36
CA THR A 46 -10.35 6.13 18.54
C THR A 46 -9.16 6.18 19.51
N SER A 47 -8.01 6.75 19.13
CA SER A 47 -6.78 6.60 19.93
C SER A 47 -5.85 7.83 19.90
N PRO A 48 -5.29 8.25 21.04
CA PRO A 48 -4.35 9.38 21.10
C PRO A 48 -2.89 9.03 20.72
N SER A 49 -2.60 7.76 20.40
CA SER A 49 -1.25 7.25 20.16
C SER A 49 -0.78 7.32 18.70
N GLU A 50 -1.68 7.60 17.75
CA GLU A 50 -1.43 7.65 16.28
C GLU A 50 -0.34 6.67 15.80
N SER A 51 -0.54 5.37 16.02
CA SER A 51 0.46 4.33 15.70
C SER A 51 0.67 4.13 14.19
N VAL A 52 -0.34 4.51 13.40
CA VAL A 52 -0.34 4.46 11.94
C VAL A 52 -0.84 5.81 11.43
N GLY A 53 -0.05 6.48 10.59
CA GLY A 53 -0.45 7.73 9.97
C GLY A 53 0.56 8.30 8.98
N GLY A 54 0.16 9.36 8.31
CA GLY A 54 1.00 10.07 7.34
C GLY A 54 0.95 9.43 5.94
N PRO A 55 1.88 9.82 5.05
CA PRO A 55 1.85 9.37 3.66
C PRO A 55 2.11 7.87 3.51
N ILE A 56 1.34 7.23 2.63
CA ILE A 56 1.40 5.80 2.36
C ILE A 56 2.12 5.56 1.04
N ASP A 57 3.19 4.78 1.10
CA ASP A 57 3.89 4.25 -0.07
C ASP A 57 3.47 2.80 -0.30
N VAL A 58 3.21 2.45 -1.56
CA VAL A 58 2.75 1.14 -1.98
C VAL A 58 3.71 0.59 -3.03
N ALA A 59 4.32 -0.55 -2.71
CA ALA A 59 5.12 -1.32 -3.65
C ALA A 59 4.48 -2.68 -3.91
N ILE A 60 4.64 -3.15 -5.15
CA ILE A 60 4.21 -4.44 -5.63
C ILE A 60 5.48 -5.23 -5.96
N ILE A 61 5.54 -6.49 -5.54
CA ILE A 61 6.64 -7.39 -5.88
C ILE A 61 6.06 -8.63 -6.54
N THR A 62 6.33 -8.81 -7.83
CA THR A 62 5.95 -10.01 -8.58
C THR A 62 7.19 -10.79 -9.02
N LYS A 63 7.03 -12.10 -9.27
CA LYS A 63 8.13 -12.94 -9.76
C LYS A 63 8.63 -12.49 -11.14
N THR A 64 7.74 -11.96 -11.97
CA THR A 64 8.03 -11.59 -13.36
C THR A 64 8.62 -10.20 -13.49
N GLU A 65 8.18 -9.24 -12.66
CA GLU A 65 8.51 -7.82 -12.85
C GLU A 65 9.44 -7.28 -11.76
N GLY A 66 9.64 -8.03 -10.67
CA GLY A 66 10.40 -7.55 -9.51
C GLY A 66 9.62 -6.50 -8.72
N LEU A 67 10.35 -5.58 -8.07
CA LEU A 67 9.76 -4.52 -7.26
C LEU A 67 9.34 -3.34 -8.14
N ILE A 68 8.06 -2.98 -8.07
CA ILE A 68 7.47 -1.82 -8.71
C ILE A 68 6.79 -0.95 -7.65
N TRP A 69 7.04 0.35 -7.67
CA TRP A 69 6.27 1.29 -6.86
C TRP A 69 4.93 1.58 -7.54
N LEU A 70 3.82 1.15 -6.94
CA LEU A 70 2.47 1.54 -7.39
C LEU A 70 2.18 2.99 -7.01
N LYS A 71 2.58 3.37 -5.79
CA LYS A 71 2.47 4.73 -5.27
C LYS A 71 3.68 5.02 -4.40
N ARG A 72 4.32 6.15 -4.64
CA ARG A 72 5.47 6.59 -3.83
C ARG A 72 5.39 8.08 -3.62
N LYS A 73 5.48 8.52 -2.37
CA LYS A 73 5.65 9.92 -2.04
C LYS A 73 7.04 10.34 -2.47
N HIS A 74 7.07 11.26 -3.43
CA HIS A 74 8.26 12.02 -3.73
C HIS A 74 8.33 13.24 -2.82
N PHE A 75 9.54 13.63 -2.40
CA PHE A 75 9.75 14.85 -1.61
C PHE A 75 9.23 16.09 -2.35
N PHE A 76 9.35 16.09 -3.69
CA PHE A 76 8.71 17.04 -4.60
C PHE A 76 8.40 16.34 -5.93
N ASP A 77 7.46 16.90 -6.69
CA ASP A 77 7.24 16.49 -8.08
C ASP A 77 8.46 16.89 -8.93
N PRO A 78 9.17 15.93 -9.54
CA PRO A 78 10.32 16.19 -10.39
C PRO A 78 10.00 17.13 -11.57
N GLU A 79 8.77 17.09 -12.10
CA GLU A 79 8.34 17.93 -13.23
C GLU A 79 8.23 19.40 -12.83
N LEU A 80 7.90 19.70 -11.57
CA LEU A 80 7.89 21.06 -11.04
C LEU A 80 9.30 21.59 -10.73
N ASN A 81 10.31 20.72 -10.71
CA ASN A 81 11.67 21.04 -10.24
C ASN A 81 12.76 20.64 -11.25
N VAL A 82 12.52 20.88 -12.55
CA VAL A 82 13.41 20.48 -13.65
C VAL A 82 14.86 20.93 -13.46
N LYS A 83 15.09 22.13 -12.90
CA LYS A 83 16.45 22.64 -12.62
C LYS A 83 17.24 21.75 -11.67
N TYR A 84 16.59 21.19 -10.64
CA TYR A 84 17.22 20.25 -9.72
C TYR A 84 17.66 18.99 -10.47
N LEU A 85 16.78 18.42 -11.30
CA LEU A 85 17.10 17.21 -12.08
C LEU A 85 18.28 17.43 -13.04
N ASN A 86 18.33 18.58 -13.72
CA ASN A 86 19.41 18.90 -14.64
C ASN A 86 20.76 18.99 -13.93
N ARG A 87 20.80 19.61 -12.75
CA ARG A 87 22.03 19.68 -11.95
C ARG A 87 22.50 18.29 -11.54
N VAL A 88 21.60 17.47 -10.98
CA VAL A 88 21.93 16.11 -10.54
C VAL A 88 22.47 15.27 -11.70
N LYS A 89 21.90 15.37 -12.92
CA LYS A 89 22.40 14.61 -14.09
C LYS A 89 23.81 15.00 -14.53
N MET A 90 24.19 16.27 -14.41
CA MET A 90 25.54 16.73 -14.79
C MET A 90 26.63 16.19 -13.86
N ASP A 91 26.31 15.93 -12.59
CA ASP A 91 27.30 15.42 -11.61
C ASP A 91 27.66 13.93 -11.83
N TYR A 92 26.92 13.20 -12.66
CA TYR A 92 27.16 11.78 -12.99
C TYR A 92 27.66 11.54 -14.43
N THR A 93 27.97 12.60 -15.17
CA THR A 93 28.55 12.52 -16.54
C THR A 93 29.97 13.10 -16.53
#